data_AF-H9FME6-F1
#
_entry.id   AF-H9FME6-F1
#
_cell.length_a   1.000
_cell.length_b   1.000
_cell.length_c   1.000
_cell.angle_alpha   90.00
_cell.angle_beta   90.00
_cell.angle_gamma   90.00
#
_symmetry.space_group_name_H-M   'P 1'
#
loop_
_entity.id
_entity.type
_entity.pdbx_description
1 polymer ?
#
loop_
_entity_poly.entity_id
_entity_poly.type
_entity_poly.pdbx_seq_one_letter_code
_entity_poly.pdbx_strand_id
1 'polypeptide(L)'
;VNQDSNSGKWLLTRRIFLVDAVSGRENDLGSQPRVIRVATQISLSVHLVPNTINGNIYPPLITIAYSDIDIKDANSQSVKVSFSVTYEMDHGEAHVQTDIALGVLGGLAVLASLLKTAGWKRRIGSPMIDLQTVMKFLVYYAGDLANVFFIITVGTGLYWIIFFKAQKSVSVLLPMPVQEERFVTYVGCAFALKALQFLHKLISQITIDVFFIDWERPKGKVLKAVEGEGGVRSATVPVSIWRTYFVANEWNEIQTVRKINSLFQVLTVLFFLEVVGFKNLALM
;
A
#
# COMPACT_ATOMS: atom_id res chain seq x y z
N VAL A 1 -8.19 -18.49 -36.91
CA VAL A 1 -8.94 -17.24 -37.15
C VAL A 1 -8.79 -16.35 -35.92
N ASN A 2 -8.68 -15.03 -36.07
CA ASN A 2 -8.54 -14.06 -34.96
C ASN A 2 -7.37 -14.37 -33.98
N GLN A 3 -6.20 -14.72 -34.52
CA GLN A 3 -4.98 -14.96 -33.73
C GLN A 3 -4.14 -13.68 -33.51
N ASP A 4 -4.42 -12.62 -34.29
CA ASP A 4 -3.74 -11.33 -34.17
C ASP A 4 -4.38 -10.49 -33.04
N SER A 5 -3.56 -9.74 -32.32
CA SER A 5 -3.98 -8.84 -31.23
C SER A 5 -4.83 -7.65 -31.69
N ASN A 6 -4.79 -7.35 -32.99
CA ASN A 6 -5.54 -6.24 -33.57
C ASN A 6 -7.03 -6.60 -33.77
N SER A 7 -7.88 -6.06 -32.90
CA SER A 7 -9.33 -6.27 -32.90
C SER A 7 -10.03 -5.77 -34.17
N GLY A 8 -9.46 -4.80 -34.88
CA GLY A 8 -10.01 -4.29 -36.14
C GLY A 8 -9.99 -5.30 -37.29
N LYS A 9 -9.21 -6.38 -37.16
CA LYS A 9 -9.11 -7.46 -38.16
C LYS A 9 -9.94 -8.69 -37.78
N TRP A 10 -10.66 -8.64 -36.67
CA TRP A 10 -11.37 -9.81 -36.17
C TRP A 10 -12.64 -10.08 -36.99
N LEU A 11 -12.82 -11.34 -37.37
CA LEU A 11 -14.06 -11.82 -37.94
C LEU A 11 -15.04 -12.15 -36.81
N LEU A 12 -16.12 -11.39 -36.72
CA LEU A 12 -17.17 -11.60 -35.73
C LEU A 12 -18.26 -12.52 -36.29
N THR A 13 -18.68 -13.49 -35.49
CA THR A 13 -19.77 -14.41 -35.84
C THR A 13 -20.81 -14.44 -34.73
N ARG A 14 -22.05 -14.80 -35.06
CA ARG A 14 -23.14 -14.99 -34.07
C ARG A 14 -23.45 -16.46 -33.78
N ARG A 15 -22.90 -17.37 -34.59
CA ARG A 15 -23.16 -18.80 -34.49
C ARG A 15 -21.94 -19.47 -33.90
N ILE A 16 -22.15 -20.19 -32.82
CA ILE A 16 -21.13 -20.95 -32.11
C ILE A 16 -21.61 -22.39 -32.00
N PHE A 17 -20.66 -23.30 -31.82
CA PHE A 17 -20.94 -24.70 -31.50
C PHE A 17 -20.04 -25.10 -30.33
N LEU A 18 -20.50 -26.04 -29.51
CA LEU A 18 -19.67 -26.55 -28.41
C LEU A 18 -18.84 -27.74 -28.85
N VAL A 19 -19.43 -28.61 -29.67
CA VAL A 19 -18.79 -29.79 -30.23
C VAL A 19 -19.21 -29.91 -31.70
N ASP A 20 -18.22 -30.06 -32.57
CA ASP A 20 -18.41 -30.44 -33.95
C ASP A 20 -17.81 -31.82 -34.18
N ALA A 21 -18.73 -32.77 -34.34
CA ALA A 21 -18.47 -34.18 -34.60
C ALA A 21 -18.87 -34.60 -36.02
N VAL A 22 -19.27 -33.64 -36.86
CA VAL A 22 -19.70 -33.88 -38.24
C VAL A 22 -18.51 -33.69 -39.17
N SER A 23 -17.73 -32.62 -38.98
CA SER A 23 -16.58 -32.32 -39.84
C SER A 23 -15.44 -33.34 -39.77
N GLY A 24 -15.38 -34.17 -38.72
CA GLY A 24 -14.38 -35.22 -38.58
C GLY A 24 -14.82 -36.62 -38.99
N ARG A 25 -16.00 -36.78 -39.62
CA ARG A 25 -16.45 -38.07 -40.18
C ARG A 25 -15.87 -38.26 -41.57
N GLU A 26 -15.32 -39.45 -41.81
CA GLU A 26 -14.81 -39.84 -43.12
C GLU A 26 -15.87 -40.71 -43.84
N ASN A 27 -16.08 -40.44 -45.13
CA ASN A 27 -16.91 -41.17 -46.10
C ASN A 27 -18.44 -41.22 -45.87
N ASP A 28 -18.89 -41.64 -44.68
CA ASP A 28 -20.32 -41.86 -44.39
C ASP A 28 -20.80 -41.03 -43.20
N LEU A 29 -22.04 -40.53 -43.28
CA LEU A 29 -22.70 -39.81 -42.18
C LEU A 29 -22.96 -40.69 -40.95
N GLY A 30 -22.95 -42.03 -41.11
CA GLY A 30 -23.13 -42.98 -40.02
C GLY A 30 -21.83 -43.40 -39.32
N SER A 31 -20.65 -43.03 -39.83
CA SER A 31 -19.37 -43.43 -39.27
C SER A 31 -19.03 -42.64 -38.00
N GLN A 32 -18.26 -43.25 -37.10
CA GLN A 32 -17.73 -42.53 -35.95
C GLN A 32 -16.68 -41.49 -36.41
N PRO A 33 -16.72 -40.26 -35.90
CA PRO A 33 -15.74 -39.25 -36.26
C PRO A 33 -14.36 -39.65 -35.74
N ARG A 34 -13.33 -39.40 -36.55
CA ARG A 34 -11.93 -39.61 -36.16
C ARG A 34 -11.43 -38.48 -35.26
N VAL A 35 -11.86 -37.26 -35.58
CA VAL A 35 -11.50 -36.02 -34.87
C VAL A 35 -12.76 -35.30 -34.49
N ILE A 36 -12.83 -34.80 -33.25
CA ILE A 36 -13.87 -33.87 -32.83
C ILE A 36 -13.25 -32.51 -32.56
N ARG A 37 -13.93 -31.45 -33.03
CA ARG A 37 -13.57 -30.08 -32.68
C ARG A 37 -14.40 -29.65 -31.48
N VAL A 38 -13.74 -29.32 -30.38
CA VAL A 38 -14.40 -28.96 -29.12
C VAL A 38 -14.02 -27.53 -28.73
N ALA A 39 -14.99 -26.77 -28.25
CA ALA A 39 -14.77 -25.47 -27.61
C ALA A 39 -14.11 -25.68 -26.24
N THR A 40 -12.79 -25.51 -26.16
CA THR A 40 -12.01 -25.78 -24.93
C THR A 40 -11.85 -24.58 -24.04
N GLN A 41 -11.84 -23.36 -24.59
CA GLN A 41 -11.81 -22.14 -23.82
C GLN A 41 -12.91 -21.20 -24.29
N ILE A 42 -13.81 -20.84 -23.38
CA ILE A 42 -14.93 -19.94 -23.64
C ILE A 42 -14.76 -18.76 -22.67
N SER A 43 -14.57 -17.56 -23.22
CA SER A 43 -14.47 -16.34 -22.43
C SER A 43 -15.58 -15.37 -22.82
N LEU A 44 -16.35 -14.90 -21.83
CA LEU A 44 -17.35 -13.85 -22.00
C LEU A 44 -16.80 -12.54 -21.44
N SER A 45 -16.65 -11.53 -22.30
CA SER A 45 -16.25 -10.18 -21.90
C SER A 45 -17.44 -9.24 -21.87
N VAL A 46 -17.67 -8.61 -20.72
CA VAL A 46 -18.71 -7.61 -20.51
C VAL A 46 -18.03 -6.28 -20.18
N HIS A 47 -18.21 -5.31 -21.06
CA HIS A 47 -17.65 -3.96 -20.88
C HIS A 47 -18.75 -3.00 -20.45
N LEU A 48 -18.55 -2.31 -19.32
CA LEU A 48 -19.44 -1.26 -18.86
C LEU A 48 -19.21 0.03 -19.67
N VAL A 49 -20.30 0.69 -20.06
CA VAL A 49 -20.20 2.02 -20.69
C VAL A 49 -19.75 3.03 -19.63
N PRO A 50 -18.68 3.81 -19.86
CA PRO A 50 -18.19 4.77 -18.88
C PRO A 50 -19.27 5.83 -18.59
N ASN A 51 -19.28 6.34 -17.35
CA ASN A 51 -20.18 7.40 -16.88
C ASN A 51 -21.69 7.08 -17.01
N THR A 52 -22.06 5.79 -17.01
CA THR A 52 -23.47 5.38 -17.00
C THR A 52 -24.07 5.44 -15.59
N ILE A 53 -25.29 5.97 -15.49
CA ILE A 53 -26.07 6.00 -14.25
C ILE A 53 -26.95 4.73 -14.14
N ASN A 54 -27.34 4.17 -15.28
CA ASN A 54 -28.31 3.07 -15.38
C ASN A 54 -27.65 1.69 -15.60
N GLY A 55 -26.32 1.63 -15.61
CA GLY A 55 -25.58 0.38 -15.85
C GLY A 55 -25.66 -0.16 -17.26
N ASN A 56 -25.57 0.75 -18.24
CA ASN A 56 -25.50 0.35 -19.64
C ASN A 56 -24.19 -0.38 -19.92
N ILE A 57 -24.28 -1.52 -20.59
CA ILE A 57 -23.13 -2.30 -21.05
C ILE A 57 -23.02 -2.22 -22.58
N TYR A 58 -21.80 -2.33 -23.09
CA TYR A 58 -21.60 -2.61 -24.51
C TYR A 58 -22.08 -4.04 -24.83
N PRO A 59 -22.40 -4.35 -26.11
CA PRO A 59 -22.74 -5.71 -26.52
C PRO A 59 -21.66 -6.70 -26.04
N PRO A 60 -22.01 -7.72 -25.23
CA PRO A 60 -21.03 -8.67 -24.72
C PRO A 60 -20.32 -9.41 -25.85
N LEU A 61 -19.02 -9.62 -25.67
CA LEU A 61 -18.18 -10.33 -26.63
C LEU A 61 -17.88 -11.72 -26.09
N ILE A 62 -18.13 -12.76 -26.90
CA ILE A 62 -17.74 -14.14 -26.58
C ILE A 62 -16.55 -14.52 -27.45
N THR A 63 -15.46 -14.91 -26.81
CA THR A 63 -14.26 -15.43 -27.45
C THR A 63 -14.15 -16.92 -27.19
N ILE A 64 -14.12 -17.73 -28.25
CA ILE A 64 -14.05 -19.19 -28.17
C ILE A 64 -12.78 -19.69 -28.84
N ALA A 65 -11.98 -20.45 -28.10
CA ALA A 65 -10.91 -21.25 -28.66
C ALA A 65 -11.40 -22.67 -28.90
N TYR A 66 -11.22 -23.14 -30.13
CA TYR A 66 -11.52 -24.50 -30.53
C TYR A 66 -10.24 -25.31 -30.62
N SER A 67 -10.29 -26.56 -30.16
CA SER A 67 -9.20 -27.52 -30.33
C SER A 67 -9.72 -28.80 -30.96
N ASP A 68 -8.90 -29.37 -31.83
CA ASP A 68 -9.17 -30.63 -32.51
C ASP A 68 -8.63 -31.78 -31.67
N ILE A 69 -9.46 -32.79 -31.41
CA ILE A 69 -9.16 -33.89 -30.49
C ILE A 69 -9.41 -35.20 -31.22
N ASP A 70 -8.37 -36.04 -31.30
CA ASP A 70 -8.47 -37.39 -31.84
C ASP A 70 -9.26 -38.28 -30.88
N ILE A 71 -10.26 -38.99 -31.41
CA ILE A 71 -11.04 -39.97 -30.66
C ILE A 71 -10.27 -41.28 -30.64
N LYS A 72 -9.68 -41.61 -29.49
CA LYS A 72 -9.02 -42.91 -29.27
C LYS A 72 -9.98 -43.88 -28.58
N ASP A 73 -10.60 -43.43 -27.49
CA ASP A 73 -11.60 -44.18 -26.72
C ASP A 73 -12.80 -43.29 -26.38
N ALA A 74 -13.92 -43.48 -27.11
CA ALA A 74 -15.09 -42.61 -27.00
C ALA A 74 -15.75 -42.60 -25.59
N ASN A 75 -15.58 -43.66 -24.80
CA ASN A 75 -16.26 -43.82 -23.51
C ASN A 75 -15.43 -43.40 -22.28
N SER A 76 -14.12 -43.25 -22.43
CA SER A 76 -13.20 -42.94 -21.31
C SER A 76 -12.48 -41.60 -21.47
N GLN A 77 -12.47 -41.03 -22.67
CA GLN A 77 -11.78 -39.79 -22.97
C GLN A 77 -12.59 -38.58 -22.51
N SER A 78 -12.07 -37.85 -21.53
CA SER A 78 -12.63 -36.58 -21.06
C SER A 78 -11.77 -35.42 -21.55
N VAL A 79 -12.42 -34.29 -21.83
CA VAL A 79 -11.77 -33.06 -22.31
C VAL A 79 -11.99 -31.96 -21.29
N LYS A 80 -10.90 -31.31 -20.87
CA LYS A 80 -10.99 -30.17 -19.97
C LYS A 80 -11.49 -28.95 -20.74
N VAL A 81 -12.59 -28.37 -20.28
CA VAL A 81 -13.14 -27.11 -20.79
C VAL A 81 -13.00 -26.03 -19.73
N SER A 82 -12.62 -24.84 -20.14
CA SER A 82 -12.51 -23.65 -19.30
C SER A 82 -13.55 -22.62 -19.71
N PHE A 83 -14.29 -22.10 -18.73
CA PHE A 83 -15.22 -21.00 -18.90
C PHE A 83 -14.84 -19.85 -17.98
N SER A 84 -14.73 -18.64 -18.52
CA SER A 84 -14.42 -17.43 -17.76
C SER A 84 -15.34 -16.28 -18.15
N VAL A 85 -15.69 -15.44 -17.17
CA VAL A 85 -16.42 -14.20 -17.40
C VAL A 85 -15.57 -13.05 -16.89
N THR A 86 -15.31 -12.08 -17.75
CA THR A 86 -14.53 -10.88 -17.44
C THR A 86 -15.46 -9.68 -17.47
N TYR A 87 -15.46 -8.92 -16.39
CA TYR A 87 -16.14 -7.63 -16.30
C TYR A 87 -15.09 -6.53 -16.32
N GLU A 88 -15.20 -5.62 -17.28
CA GLU A 88 -14.23 -4.55 -17.47
C GLU A 88 -14.92 -3.19 -17.53
N MET A 89 -14.25 -2.20 -16.96
CA MET A 89 -14.62 -0.79 -17.02
C MET A 89 -13.39 0.02 -17.41
N ASP A 90 -13.60 1.08 -18.19
CA ASP A 90 -12.54 2.05 -18.44
C ASP A 90 -12.27 2.87 -17.17
N HIS A 91 -11.03 2.81 -16.69
CA HIS A 91 -10.56 3.54 -15.51
C HIS A 91 -9.65 4.73 -15.87
N GLY A 92 -9.61 5.15 -17.14
CA GLY A 92 -8.78 6.25 -17.61
C GLY A 92 -8.99 7.55 -16.84
N GLU A 93 -10.24 7.94 -16.57
CA GLU A 93 -10.54 9.15 -15.78
C GLU A 93 -10.03 9.05 -14.34
N ALA A 94 -10.22 7.90 -13.69
CA ALA A 94 -9.73 7.67 -12.33
C ALA A 94 -8.20 7.70 -12.26
N HIS A 95 -7.52 7.23 -13.31
CA HIS A 95 -6.07 7.32 -13.44
C HIS A 95 -5.60 8.77 -13.52
N VAL A 96 -6.21 9.57 -14.41
CA VAL A 96 -5.88 11.00 -14.55
C VAL A 96 -6.10 11.75 -13.23
N GLN A 97 -7.20 11.49 -12.52
CA GLN A 97 -7.46 12.09 -11.21
C GLN A 97 -6.42 11.70 -10.17
N THR A 98 -5.98 10.45 -10.16
CA THR A 98 -4.93 9.95 -9.27
C THR A 98 -3.58 10.62 -9.57
N ASP A 99 -3.24 10.78 -10.84
CA ASP A 99 -2.00 11.45 -11.28
C ASP A 99 -2.01 12.95 -10.90
N ILE A 100 -3.15 13.63 -11.04
CA ILE A 100 -3.33 15.02 -10.59
C ILE A 100 -3.16 15.12 -9.08
N ALA A 101 -3.82 14.24 -8.31
CA ALA A 101 -3.72 14.22 -6.85
C ALA A 101 -2.27 13.97 -6.39
N LEU A 102 -1.56 13.07 -7.06
CA LEU A 102 -0.14 12.80 -6.81
C LEU A 102 0.72 14.04 -7.07
N GLY A 103 0.49 14.73 -8.19
CA GLY A 103 1.23 15.95 -8.54
C GLY A 103 1.02 17.07 -7.51
N VAL A 104 -0.24 17.33 -7.12
CA VAL A 104 -0.58 18.38 -6.16
C VAL A 104 -0.05 18.07 -4.76
N LEU A 105 -0.38 16.89 -4.23
CA LEU A 105 0.05 16.49 -2.88
C LEU A 105 1.57 16.25 -2.80
N GLY A 106 2.17 15.74 -3.87
CA GLY A 106 3.62 15.61 -3.99
C GLY A 106 4.32 16.97 -3.95
N GLY A 107 3.81 17.97 -4.65
CA GLY A 107 4.30 19.35 -4.56
C GLY A 107 4.21 19.93 -3.14
N LEU A 108 3.08 19.71 -2.46
CA LEU A 108 2.92 20.11 -1.05
C LEU A 108 3.88 19.35 -0.12
N ALA A 109 4.19 18.08 -0.40
CA ALA A 109 5.16 17.31 0.36
C ALA A 109 6.59 17.85 0.20
N VAL A 110 6.97 18.38 -0.96
CA VAL A 110 8.25 19.08 -1.14
C VAL A 110 8.30 20.31 -0.24
N LEU A 111 7.27 21.16 -0.25
CA LEU A 111 7.22 22.36 0.59
C LEU A 111 7.25 22.00 2.09
N ALA A 112 6.48 21.00 2.51
CA ALA A 112 6.44 20.53 3.89
C ALA A 112 7.81 19.98 4.36
N SER A 113 8.49 19.23 3.49
CA SER A 113 9.81 18.67 3.80
C SER A 113 10.92 19.74 3.81
N LEU A 114 10.83 20.77 2.98
CA LEU A 114 11.68 21.96 3.05
C LEU A 114 11.49 22.69 4.39
N LEU A 115 10.26 22.94 4.82
CA LEU A 115 9.97 23.58 6.11
C LEU A 115 10.52 22.76 7.30
N LYS A 116 10.37 21.43 7.28
CA LYS A 116 10.96 20.53 8.29
C LYS A 116 12.47 20.59 8.31
N THR A 117 13.10 20.66 7.14
CA THR A 117 14.56 20.75 7.00
C THR A 117 15.07 22.11 7.50
N ALA A 118 14.39 23.20 7.14
CA ALA A 118 14.71 24.55 7.62
C ALA A 118 14.58 24.64 9.15
N GLY A 119 13.52 24.08 9.72
CA GLY A 119 13.33 24.01 11.16
C GLY A 119 14.40 23.17 11.86
N TRP A 120 14.83 22.06 11.27
CA TRP A 120 15.95 21.26 11.78
C TRP A 120 17.29 22.00 11.70
N LYS A 121 17.59 22.65 10.57
CA LYS A 121 18.82 23.41 10.40
C LYS A 121 18.91 24.59 11.37
N ARG A 122 17.78 25.28 11.62
CA ARG A 122 17.69 26.34 12.63
C ARG A 122 18.01 25.84 14.05
N ARG A 123 17.65 24.60 14.40
CA ARG A 123 18.00 24.00 15.71
C ARG A 123 19.48 23.64 15.85
N ILE A 124 20.14 23.31 14.74
CA ILE A 124 21.59 23.04 14.73
C ILE A 124 22.41 24.33 14.78
N GLY A 125 21.83 25.46 14.36
CA GLY A 125 22.52 26.76 14.38
C GLY A 125 23.60 26.91 13.31
N SER A 126 23.67 25.99 12.33
CA SER A 126 24.62 26.07 11.22
C SER A 126 24.05 26.91 10.07
N PRO A 127 24.79 27.91 9.55
CA PRO A 127 24.31 28.79 8.48
C PRO A 127 24.52 28.22 7.05
N MET A 128 25.40 27.22 6.88
CA MET A 128 25.80 26.71 5.55
C MET A 128 24.97 25.49 5.14
N ILE A 129 24.62 25.38 3.86
CA ILE A 129 23.93 24.19 3.32
C ILE A 129 24.97 23.12 3.00
N ASP A 130 25.21 22.23 3.97
CA ASP A 130 26.13 21.10 3.82
C ASP A 130 25.42 19.87 3.21
N LEU A 131 26.20 18.89 2.72
CA LEU A 131 25.69 17.60 2.23
C LEU A 131 24.75 16.91 3.22
N GLN A 132 25.02 17.04 4.52
CA GLN A 132 24.16 16.52 5.59
C GLN A 132 22.75 17.12 5.55
N THR A 133 22.63 18.40 5.19
CA THR A 133 21.34 19.10 5.06
C THR A 133 20.53 18.53 3.90
N VAL A 134 21.20 18.26 2.76
CA VAL A 134 20.59 17.64 1.59
C VAL A 134 20.10 16.22 1.91
N MET A 135 20.93 15.41 2.57
CA MET A 135 20.53 14.06 3.00
C MET A 135 19.35 14.10 3.98
N LYS A 136 19.33 15.06 4.91
CA LYS A 136 18.20 15.24 5.85
C LYS A 136 16.92 15.61 5.11
N PHE A 137 17.01 16.50 4.13
CA PHE A 137 15.88 16.85 3.26
C PHE A 137 15.34 15.63 2.52
N LEU A 138 16.20 14.84 1.88
CA LEU A 138 15.78 13.64 1.13
C LEU A 138 15.04 12.64 2.02
N VAL A 139 15.50 12.42 3.27
CA VAL A 139 14.81 11.51 4.19
C VAL A 139 13.48 12.08 4.71
N TYR A 140 13.40 13.39 4.95
CA TYR A 140 12.13 14.03 5.29
C TYR A 140 11.15 13.99 4.12
N TYR A 141 11.63 14.25 2.91
CA TYR A 141 10.84 14.20 1.70
C TYR A 141 10.34 12.78 1.41
N ALA A 142 11.20 11.76 1.52
CA ALA A 142 10.80 10.35 1.38
C ALA A 142 9.62 10.01 2.30
N GLY A 143 9.69 10.41 3.57
CA GLY A 143 8.62 10.12 4.52
C GLY A 143 7.35 10.97 4.37
N ASP A 144 7.45 12.17 3.78
CA ASP A 144 6.28 12.99 3.44
C ASP A 144 5.60 12.45 2.17
N LEU A 145 6.39 12.09 1.17
CA LEU A 145 5.94 11.41 -0.05
C LEU A 145 5.28 10.06 0.27
N ALA A 146 5.81 9.31 1.25
CA ALA A 146 5.18 8.10 1.75
C ALA A 146 3.77 8.33 2.28
N ASN A 147 3.55 9.44 3.02
CA ASN A 147 2.22 9.79 3.52
C ASN A 147 1.29 10.18 2.37
N VAL A 148 1.81 10.85 1.34
CA VAL A 148 1.04 11.20 0.14
C VAL A 148 0.56 9.93 -0.57
N PHE A 149 1.47 9.00 -0.87
CA PHE A 149 1.09 7.71 -1.46
C PHE A 149 0.05 6.97 -0.63
N PHE A 150 0.22 6.94 0.70
CA PHE A 150 -0.73 6.30 1.61
C PHE A 150 -2.12 6.96 1.59
N ILE A 151 -2.19 8.31 1.64
CA ILE A 151 -3.47 9.03 1.60
C ILE A 151 -4.19 8.77 0.28
N ILE A 152 -3.45 8.78 -0.83
CA ILE A 152 -4.01 8.54 -2.16
C ILE A 152 -4.54 7.11 -2.26
N THR A 153 -3.75 6.09 -1.89
CA THR A 153 -4.17 4.68 -2.00
C THR A 153 -5.32 4.35 -1.06
N VAL A 154 -5.32 4.88 0.16
CA VAL A 154 -6.46 4.72 1.07
C VAL A 154 -7.69 5.44 0.53
N GLY A 155 -7.53 6.65 0.01
CA GLY A 155 -8.63 7.42 -0.58
C GLY A 155 -9.26 6.73 -1.79
N THR A 156 -8.45 6.25 -2.73
CA THR A 156 -8.94 5.52 -3.91
C THR A 156 -9.51 4.15 -3.56
N GLY A 157 -8.90 3.43 -2.62
CA GLY A 157 -9.42 2.17 -2.10
C GLY A 157 -10.79 2.33 -1.43
N LEU A 158 -10.93 3.35 -0.57
CA LEU A 158 -12.22 3.68 0.06
C LEU A 158 -13.27 4.11 -0.97
N TYR A 159 -12.88 4.92 -1.96
CA TYR A 159 -13.75 5.29 -3.08
C TYR A 159 -14.30 4.03 -3.77
N TRP A 160 -13.43 3.13 -4.23
CA TRP A 160 -13.90 1.91 -4.90
C TRP A 160 -14.75 1.01 -4.01
N ILE A 161 -14.37 0.81 -2.75
CA ILE A 161 -15.17 -0.02 -1.82
C ILE A 161 -16.57 0.57 -1.63
N ILE A 162 -16.66 1.87 -1.36
CA ILE A 162 -17.94 2.54 -1.09
C ILE A 162 -18.81 2.50 -2.35
N PHE A 163 -18.30 2.95 -3.49
CA PHE A 163 -19.11 3.02 -4.72
C PHE A 163 -19.45 1.64 -5.27
N PHE A 164 -18.58 0.64 -5.11
CA PHE A 164 -18.87 -0.73 -5.54
C PHE A 164 -19.92 -1.42 -4.66
N LYS A 165 -19.86 -1.25 -3.33
CA LYS A 165 -20.83 -1.89 -2.41
C LYS A 165 -22.12 -1.09 -2.25
N ALA A 166 -22.10 0.23 -2.40
CA ALA A 166 -23.28 1.10 -2.19
C ALA A 166 -24.12 1.32 -3.47
N GLN A 167 -23.78 0.67 -4.59
CA GLN A 167 -24.50 0.86 -5.86
C GLN A 167 -25.85 0.12 -5.90
N LYS A 168 -26.90 0.81 -6.38
CA LYS A 168 -28.21 0.21 -6.68
C LYS A 168 -28.32 -0.29 -8.12
N SER A 169 -27.54 0.31 -9.01
CA SER A 169 -27.39 -0.03 -10.42
C SER A 169 -25.90 -0.05 -10.74
N VAL A 170 -25.46 -0.92 -11.65
CA VAL A 170 -24.03 -1.15 -11.89
C VAL A 170 -23.40 0.08 -12.52
N SER A 171 -22.66 0.88 -11.75
CA SER A 171 -21.99 2.09 -12.24
C SER A 171 -20.49 2.04 -12.11
N VAL A 172 -19.97 1.24 -11.17
CA VAL A 172 -18.53 1.10 -10.91
C VAL A 172 -18.19 -0.38 -10.77
N LEU A 173 -17.19 -0.82 -11.51
CA LEU A 173 -16.56 -2.13 -11.35
C LEU A 173 -15.22 -2.00 -10.62
N LEU A 174 -14.81 -3.07 -9.97
CA LEU A 174 -13.48 -3.14 -9.36
C LEU A 174 -12.41 -3.29 -10.45
N PRO A 175 -11.21 -2.73 -10.24
CA PRO A 175 -10.11 -2.88 -11.18
C PRO A 175 -9.72 -4.35 -11.38
N MET A 176 -9.35 -4.70 -12.61
CA MET A 176 -8.76 -6.01 -12.89
C MET A 176 -7.34 -6.11 -12.32
N PRO A 177 -6.78 -7.33 -12.13
CA PRO A 177 -5.43 -7.50 -11.58
C PRO A 177 -4.33 -6.72 -12.32
N VAL A 178 -4.46 -6.57 -13.64
CA VAL A 178 -3.52 -5.79 -14.47
C VAL A 178 -3.60 -4.28 -14.14
N GLN A 179 -4.79 -3.77 -13.82
CA GLN A 179 -4.99 -2.37 -13.44
C GLN A 179 -4.60 -2.12 -11.97
N GLU A 180 -4.67 -3.15 -11.12
CA GLU A 180 -4.28 -3.09 -9.71
C GLU A 180 -2.76 -2.97 -9.52
N GLU A 181 -1.94 -3.37 -10.49
CA GLU A 181 -0.48 -3.33 -10.39
C GLU A 181 0.06 -1.95 -10.00
N ARG A 182 -0.51 -0.87 -10.55
CA ARG A 182 -0.18 0.52 -10.20
C ARG A 182 -0.53 0.83 -8.74
N PHE A 183 -1.70 0.39 -8.29
CA PHE A 183 -2.16 0.58 -6.92
C PHE A 183 -1.23 -0.14 -5.94
N VAL A 184 -0.90 -1.40 -6.20
CA VAL A 184 0.05 -2.20 -5.41
C VAL A 184 1.42 -1.54 -5.38
N THR A 185 1.89 -1.01 -6.50
CA THR A 185 3.17 -0.29 -6.58
C THR A 185 3.18 0.94 -5.67
N TYR A 186 2.11 1.75 -5.66
CA TYR A 186 2.03 2.91 -4.76
C TYR A 186 2.01 2.52 -3.28
N VAL A 187 1.32 1.44 -2.92
CA VAL A 187 1.34 0.90 -1.55
C VAL A 187 2.75 0.45 -1.17
N GLY A 188 3.44 -0.27 -2.07
CA GLY A 188 4.82 -0.71 -1.89
C GLY A 188 5.78 0.47 -1.70
N CYS A 189 5.67 1.51 -2.53
CA CYS A 189 6.45 2.74 -2.41
C CYS A 189 6.17 3.47 -1.09
N ALA A 190 4.90 3.59 -0.69
CA ALA A 190 4.51 4.20 0.58
C ALA A 190 5.20 3.48 1.75
N PHE A 191 5.11 2.15 1.78
CA PHE A 191 5.73 1.33 2.82
C PHE A 191 7.25 1.48 2.85
N ALA A 192 7.93 1.31 1.71
CA ALA A 192 9.38 1.36 1.63
C ALA A 192 9.95 2.73 2.06
N LEU A 193 9.36 3.81 1.56
CA LEU A 193 9.78 5.18 1.91
C LEU A 193 9.49 5.50 3.38
N LYS A 194 8.37 5.00 3.93
CA LYS A 194 8.06 5.19 5.34
C LYS A 194 9.01 4.41 6.24
N ALA A 195 9.35 3.18 5.86
CA ALA A 195 10.33 2.35 6.55
C ALA A 195 11.70 3.02 6.56
N LEU A 196 12.13 3.62 5.44
CA LEU A 196 13.36 4.40 5.36
C LEU A 196 13.36 5.59 6.34
N GLN A 197 12.28 6.37 6.36
CA GLN A 197 12.14 7.49 7.31
C GLN A 197 12.16 7.01 8.76
N PHE A 198 11.47 5.90 9.05
CA PHE A 198 11.41 5.31 10.38
C PHE A 198 12.79 4.83 10.83
N LEU A 199 13.52 4.11 9.97
CA LEU A 199 14.86 3.62 10.26
C LEU A 199 15.83 4.78 10.56
N HIS A 200 15.77 5.85 9.78
CA HIS A 200 16.57 7.05 10.06
C HIS A 200 16.23 7.69 11.42
N LYS A 201 14.95 7.73 11.79
CA LYS A 201 14.54 8.22 13.11
C LYS A 201 15.05 7.30 14.22
N LEU A 202 14.97 5.99 14.03
CA LEU A 202 15.47 4.99 14.98
C LEU A 202 16.97 5.14 15.18
N ILE A 203 17.75 5.17 14.09
CA ILE A 203 19.20 5.39 14.13
C ILE A 203 19.51 6.70 14.86
N SER A 204 18.81 7.79 14.48
CA SER A 204 19.00 9.08 15.14
C SER A 204 18.62 9.07 16.62
N GLN A 205 17.75 8.18 17.09
CA GLN A 205 17.39 8.07 18.51
C GLN A 205 18.42 7.28 19.30
N ILE A 206 18.97 6.19 18.74
CA ILE A 206 19.96 5.35 19.41
C ILE A 206 21.36 5.99 19.44
N THR A 207 21.64 6.96 18.58
CA THR A 207 22.95 7.66 18.54
C THR A 207 22.99 8.95 19.36
N ILE A 208 21.92 9.30 20.09
CA ILE A 208 21.91 10.52 20.91
C ILE A 208 22.52 10.22 22.27
N ASP A 209 23.65 10.85 22.56
CA ASP A 209 24.21 10.92 23.90
C ASP A 209 23.51 12.04 24.69
N VAL A 210 22.89 11.67 25.80
CA VAL A 210 22.24 12.62 26.71
C VAL A 210 23.18 12.88 27.89
N PHE A 211 23.56 14.14 28.09
CA PHE A 211 24.34 14.57 29.24
C PHE A 211 23.47 15.42 30.18
N PHE A 212 23.39 15.00 31.44
CA PHE A 212 22.70 15.76 32.48
C PHE A 212 23.70 16.67 33.20
N ILE A 213 23.42 17.98 33.20
CA ILE A 213 24.21 18.97 33.94
C ILE A 213 23.42 19.38 35.17
N ASP A 214 23.92 19.03 36.36
CA ASP A 214 23.43 19.59 37.63
C ASP A 214 24.24 20.86 37.95
N TRP A 215 23.57 22.02 37.96
CA TRP A 215 24.18 23.32 38.27
C TRP A 215 24.17 23.63 39.77
N GLU A 216 23.82 22.68 40.63
CA GLU A 216 23.83 22.88 42.06
C GLU A 216 25.25 23.12 42.60
N ARG A 217 25.39 24.21 43.36
CA ARG A 217 26.64 24.50 44.06
C ARG A 217 26.71 23.68 45.35
N PRO A 218 27.88 23.12 45.69
CA PRO A 218 28.07 22.40 46.95
C PRO A 218 27.76 23.33 48.14
N LYS A 219 26.78 22.94 48.96
CA LYS A 219 26.39 23.69 50.16
C LYS A 219 27.17 23.16 51.36
N GLY A 220 28.20 23.90 51.76
CA GLY A 220 28.98 23.62 52.97
C GLY A 220 30.43 23.21 52.70
N LYS A 221 31.25 23.38 53.73
CA LYS A 221 32.68 23.03 53.75
C LYS A 221 32.89 22.02 54.87
N VAL A 222 33.48 20.87 54.56
CA VAL A 222 33.92 19.88 55.54
C VAL A 222 35.42 20.06 55.73
N LEU A 223 35.86 20.14 56.99
CA LEU A 223 37.28 20.11 57.33
C LEU A 223 37.75 18.67 57.21
N LYS A 224 38.52 18.35 56.16
CA LYS A 224 39.14 17.04 56.02
C LYS A 224 40.55 17.13 56.60
N ALA A 225 40.83 16.39 57.67
CA ALA A 225 42.19 16.20 58.13
C ALA A 225 42.91 15.34 57.09
N VAL A 226 43.96 15.88 56.48
CA VAL A 226 44.86 15.10 55.61
C VAL A 226 45.87 14.46 56.55
N GLU A 227 45.93 13.13 56.60
CA GLU A 227 47.00 12.43 57.30
C GLU A 227 48.33 12.76 56.62
N GLY A 228 49.21 13.48 57.34
CA GLY A 228 50.61 13.68 56.94
C GLY A 228 51.14 15.12 57.02
N GLU A 229 50.29 16.15 56.92
CA GLU A 229 50.73 17.55 57.07
C GLU A 229 49.67 18.33 57.85
N GLY A 230 50.07 18.99 58.94
CA GLY A 230 49.21 19.69 59.90
C GLY A 230 48.50 20.96 59.38
N GLY A 231 47.97 20.92 58.17
CA GLY A 231 47.15 21.96 57.57
C GLY A 231 45.73 21.47 57.27
N VAL A 232 44.73 22.05 57.94
CA VAL A 232 43.32 21.77 57.66
C VAL A 232 42.93 22.39 56.32
N ARG A 233 42.74 21.57 55.29
CA ARG A 233 42.17 22.03 54.01
C ARG A 233 40.66 21.87 54.05
N SER A 234 39.95 22.99 53.87
CA SER A 234 38.50 23.02 53.72
C SER A 234 38.12 22.43 52.35
N ALA A 235 37.53 21.23 52.32
CA ALA A 235 36.95 20.64 51.12
C ALA A 235 35.45 20.95 51.06
N THR A 236 34.91 21.29 49.89
CA THR A 236 33.47 21.49 49.72
C THR A 236 32.72 20.16 49.78
N VAL A 237 31.54 20.12 50.42
CA VAL A 237 30.69 18.92 50.46
C VAL A 237 30.27 18.57 49.02
N PRO A 238 30.54 17.36 48.50
CA PRO A 238 30.10 17.01 47.15
C PRO A 238 28.57 16.97 47.06
N VAL A 239 28.02 17.45 45.95
CA VAL A 239 26.59 17.36 45.65
C VAL A 239 26.20 15.88 45.43
N SER A 240 25.05 15.47 45.95
CA SER A 240 24.57 14.09 45.85
C SER A 240 24.26 13.70 44.41
N ILE A 241 24.92 12.63 43.92
CA ILE A 241 24.71 12.06 42.59
C ILE A 241 23.30 11.49 42.39
N TRP A 242 22.59 11.16 43.48
CA TRP A 242 21.25 10.57 43.43
C TRP A 242 20.22 11.45 42.73
N ARG A 243 20.37 12.78 42.78
CA ARG A 243 19.50 13.71 42.07
C ARG A 243 19.57 13.52 40.56
N THR A 244 20.79 13.42 40.03
CA THR A 244 21.02 13.15 38.62
C THR A 244 20.45 11.79 38.23
N TYR A 245 20.57 10.78 39.10
CA TYR A 245 19.95 9.47 38.87
C TYR A 245 18.41 9.54 38.85
N PHE A 246 17.78 10.30 39.75
CA PHE A 246 16.31 10.46 39.72
C PHE A 246 15.84 11.16 38.45
N VAL A 247 16.52 12.23 38.04
CA VAL A 247 16.21 12.92 36.79
C VAL A 247 16.41 12.01 35.57
N ALA A 248 17.48 11.20 35.57
CA ALA A 248 17.71 10.22 34.51
C ALA A 248 16.63 9.13 34.48
N ASN A 249 16.13 8.69 35.64
CA ASN A 249 15.03 7.73 35.73
C ASN A 249 13.73 8.32 35.15
N GLU A 250 13.35 9.52 35.55
CA GLU A 250 12.16 10.21 35.02
C GLU A 250 12.27 10.43 33.50
N TRP A 251 13.47 10.79 33.02
CA TRP A 251 13.72 10.92 31.58
C TRP A 251 13.51 9.59 30.85
N ASN A 252 13.97 8.48 31.42
CA ASN A 252 13.76 7.15 30.85
C ASN A 252 12.26 6.77 30.82
N GLU A 253 11.51 7.11 31.87
CA GLU A 253 10.06 6.89 31.90
C GLU A 253 9.35 7.66 30.77
N ILE A 254 9.68 8.95 30.60
CA ILE A 254 9.11 9.81 29.54
C ILE A 254 9.34 9.25 28.14
N GLN A 255 10.45 8.56 27.88
CA GLN A 255 10.71 7.94 26.57
C GLN A 255 9.68 6.87 26.21
N THR A 256 9.09 6.22 27.21
CA THR A 256 8.10 5.16 27.03
C THR A 256 6.65 5.66 27.10
N VAL A 257 6.44 6.93 27.49
CA VAL A 257 5.11 7.52 27.58
C VAL A 257 4.48 7.63 26.19
N ARG A 258 3.40 6.87 26.00
CA ARG A 258 2.60 6.92 24.78
C ARG A 258 1.67 8.12 24.82
N LYS A 259 1.64 8.89 23.75
CA LYS A 259 0.64 9.96 23.56
C LYS A 259 -0.77 9.42 23.27
N ILE A 260 -0.89 8.15 22.90
CA ILE A 260 -2.14 7.52 22.47
C ILE A 260 -2.63 6.58 23.57
N ASN A 261 -3.91 6.71 23.92
CA ASN A 261 -4.59 5.78 24.82
C ASN A 261 -4.93 4.48 24.05
N SER A 262 -4.25 3.38 24.40
CA SER A 262 -4.42 2.08 23.74
C SER A 262 -5.82 1.51 23.90
N LEU A 263 -6.45 1.69 25.07
CA LEU A 263 -7.81 1.21 25.32
C LEU A 263 -8.81 1.92 24.41
N PHE A 264 -8.71 3.25 24.32
CA PHE A 264 -9.57 4.02 23.42
C PHE A 264 -9.36 3.61 21.95
N GLN A 265 -8.11 3.37 21.54
CA GLN A 265 -7.80 2.92 20.19
C GLN A 265 -8.43 1.55 19.87
N VAL A 266 -8.29 0.57 20.76
CA VAL A 266 -8.87 -0.77 20.58
C VAL A 266 -10.40 -0.70 20.54
N LEU A 267 -11.02 0.06 21.45
CA LEU A 267 -12.47 0.26 21.45
C LEU A 267 -12.96 0.92 20.15
N THR A 268 -12.24 1.90 19.64
CA THR A 268 -12.56 2.56 18.37
C THR A 268 -12.50 1.56 17.21
N VAL A 269 -11.45 0.75 17.14
CA VAL A 269 -11.31 -0.29 16.09
C VAL A 269 -12.44 -1.32 16.19
N LEU A 270 -12.76 -1.81 17.38
CA LEU A 270 -13.86 -2.74 17.60
C LEU A 270 -15.22 -2.14 17.21
N PHE A 271 -15.47 -0.87 17.54
CA PHE A 271 -16.68 -0.18 17.14
C PHE A 271 -16.86 -0.17 15.62
N PHE A 272 -15.84 0.22 14.85
CA PHE A 272 -15.93 0.23 13.40
C PHE A 272 -16.06 -1.18 12.80
N LEU A 273 -15.35 -2.18 13.34
CA LEU A 273 -15.42 -3.54 12.83
C LEU A 273 -16.75 -4.23 13.13
N GLU A 274 -17.20 -4.20 14.38
CA GLU A 274 -18.35 -4.97 14.87
C GLU A 274 -19.67 -4.17 14.79
N VAL A 275 -19.67 -2.91 15.25
CA VAL A 275 -20.91 -2.12 15.35
C VAL A 275 -21.26 -1.47 14.01
N VAL A 276 -20.28 -0.82 13.35
CA VAL A 276 -20.47 -0.29 12.00
C VAL A 276 -20.47 -1.42 10.95
N GLY A 277 -19.92 -2.59 11.30
CA GLY A 277 -19.97 -3.78 10.47
C GLY A 277 -18.91 -3.79 9.37
N PHE A 278 -17.81 -3.05 9.50
CA PHE A 278 -16.73 -3.04 8.50
C PHE A 278 -16.12 -4.42 8.27
N LYS A 279 -16.20 -5.34 9.24
CA LYS A 279 -15.77 -6.74 9.05
C LYS A 279 -16.50 -7.43 7.88
N ASN A 280 -17.72 -7.01 7.57
CA ASN A 280 -18.53 -7.58 6.50
C ASN A 280 -18.25 -6.94 5.13
N LEU A 281 -17.52 -5.82 5.07
CA LEU A 281 -17.20 -5.17 3.79
C LEU A 281 -16.26 -6.03 2.92
N ALA A 282 -15.39 -6.80 3.57
CA ALA A 282 -14.45 -7.70 2.92
C ALA A 282 -15.07 -9.06 2.54
N LEU A 283 -16.23 -9.39 3.12
CA LEU A 283 -16.99 -10.59 2.73
C LEU A 283 -17.84 -10.22 1.51
N MET A 284 -17.68 -10.99 0.42
CA MET A 284 -18.55 -10.89 -0.76
C MET A 284 -19.97 -11.29 -0.40
#